data_AF-A0A1U7LPS1-F1
#
_entry.id   AF-A0A1U7LPS1-F1
#
_cell.length_a   1.000
_cell.length_b   1.000
_cell.length_c   1.000
_cell.angle_alpha   90.00
_cell.angle_beta   90.00
_cell.angle_gamma   90.00
#
_symmetry.space_group_name_H-M   'P 1'
#
loop_
_entity.id
_entity.type
_entity.pdbx_description
1 polymer ?
#
loop_
_entity_poly.entity_id
_entity_poly.type
_entity_poly.pdbx_seq_one_letter_code
_entity_poly.pdbx_strand_id
1 'polypeptide(L)'
;MRIPKDLLHHLLTCEYPPVLADLAQLLTDDDSAVVLQSWAQCSPCALAKFAQVVVNALEYDSSAAMVIQKSCRILAIRDALLEYKPGLLDGLLRVTLEKNISQVACRIREQADESFT
;
A
#
# COMPACT_ATOMS: atom_id res chain seq x y z
N MET A 1 -17.43 -14.73 -3.03
CA MET A 1 -17.88 -13.73 -2.03
C MET A 1 -18.14 -12.40 -2.73
N ARG A 2 -19.19 -11.64 -2.38
CA ARG A 2 -19.42 -10.27 -2.87
C ARG A 2 -18.80 -9.31 -1.86
N ILE A 3 -17.60 -8.85 -2.12
CA ILE A 3 -16.91 -7.81 -1.34
C ILE A 3 -16.88 -6.55 -2.22
N PRO A 4 -17.24 -5.37 -1.68
CA PRO A 4 -18.43 -4.69 -2.13
C PRO A 4 -18.13 -3.33 -2.76
N LYS A 5 -18.92 -2.96 -3.78
CA LYS A 5 -18.97 -1.58 -4.29
C LYS A 5 -19.15 -0.56 -3.17
N ASP A 6 -19.80 -0.96 -2.08
CA ASP A 6 -20.03 -0.14 -0.90
C ASP A 6 -18.74 0.29 -0.20
N LEU A 7 -17.68 -0.52 -0.20
CA LEU A 7 -16.40 -0.18 0.45
C LEU A 7 -15.60 0.82 -0.39
N LEU A 8 -15.61 0.66 -1.72
CA LEU A 8 -15.11 1.69 -2.63
C LEU A 8 -15.89 2.99 -2.43
N HIS A 9 -17.22 2.93 -2.40
CA HIS A 9 -18.05 4.11 -2.19
C HIS A 9 -17.81 4.77 -0.83
N HIS A 10 -17.63 3.98 0.24
CA HIS A 10 -17.25 4.48 1.57
C HIS A 10 -15.89 5.16 1.55
N LEU A 11 -14.89 4.55 0.89
CA LEU A 11 -13.56 5.13 0.76
C LEU A 11 -13.58 6.44 -0.06
N LEU A 12 -14.49 6.55 -1.04
CA LEU A 12 -14.70 7.77 -1.82
C LEU A 12 -15.47 8.87 -1.07
N THR A 13 -16.16 8.53 0.03
CA THR A 13 -17.02 9.45 0.79
C THR A 13 -16.47 9.79 2.18
N CYS A 14 -15.62 8.94 2.76
CA CYS A 14 -14.95 9.17 4.02
C CYS A 14 -13.53 9.71 3.80
N GLU A 15 -13.21 10.84 4.43
CA GLU A 15 -11.90 11.48 4.31
C GLU A 15 -10.80 10.83 5.18
N TYR A 16 -11.05 9.78 5.99
CA TYR A 16 -10.17 9.44 7.14
C TYR A 16 -10.28 7.97 7.68
N PRO A 17 -9.44 7.51 8.64
CA PRO A 17 -8.66 6.24 8.58
C PRO A 17 -9.32 4.87 8.83
N PRO A 18 -10.46 4.70 9.54
CA PRO A 18 -10.92 3.34 9.88
C PRO A 18 -11.16 2.45 8.65
N VAL A 19 -11.57 3.06 7.53
CA VAL A 19 -11.77 2.36 6.25
C VAL A 19 -10.46 1.80 5.70
N LEU A 20 -9.31 2.40 6.03
CA LEU A 20 -7.99 2.00 5.53
C LEU A 20 -7.44 0.76 6.24
N ALA A 21 -7.71 0.64 7.55
CA ALA A 21 -7.38 -0.56 8.31
C ALA A 21 -8.26 -1.75 7.86
N ASP A 22 -9.57 -1.52 7.70
CA ASP A 22 -10.50 -2.52 7.16
C ASP A 22 -10.09 -2.95 5.74
N LEU A 23 -9.66 -2.00 4.91
CA LEU A 23 -9.12 -2.27 3.59
C LEU A 23 -7.82 -3.08 3.65
N ALA A 24 -6.88 -2.75 4.53
CA ALA A 24 -5.65 -3.49 4.67
C ALA A 24 -5.92 -4.94 5.11
N GLN A 25 -6.87 -5.14 6.02
CA GLN A 25 -7.32 -6.47 6.44
C GLN A 25 -7.97 -7.23 5.27
N LEU A 26 -8.81 -6.57 4.47
CA LEU A 26 -9.41 -7.12 3.27
C LEU A 26 -8.37 -7.54 2.21
N LEU A 27 -7.35 -6.72 2.01
CA LEU A 27 -6.26 -6.96 1.07
C LEU A 27 -5.23 -7.99 1.57
N THR A 28 -5.36 -8.42 2.83
CA THR A 28 -4.59 -9.52 3.40
C THR A 28 -5.17 -10.88 2.99
N ASP A 29 -6.46 -10.92 2.64
CA ASP A 29 -7.14 -12.14 2.21
C ASP A 29 -6.75 -12.57 0.77
N ASP A 30 -6.84 -13.86 0.46
CA ASP A 30 -6.40 -14.42 -0.83
C ASP A 30 -7.23 -13.88 -2.02
N ASP A 31 -8.47 -13.42 -1.76
CA ASP A 31 -9.38 -12.84 -2.75
C ASP A 31 -9.05 -11.37 -3.12
N SER A 32 -8.02 -10.78 -2.50
CA SER A 32 -7.60 -9.38 -2.68
C SER A 32 -7.41 -8.97 -4.15
N ALA A 33 -6.85 -9.84 -4.99
CA ALA A 33 -6.62 -9.56 -6.41
C ALA A 33 -7.92 -9.42 -7.22
N VAL A 34 -8.94 -10.22 -6.92
CA VAL A 34 -10.24 -10.18 -7.59
C VAL A 34 -10.98 -8.89 -7.23
N VAL A 35 -10.92 -8.49 -5.96
CA VAL A 35 -11.50 -7.23 -5.48
C VAL A 35 -10.84 -6.04 -6.15
N LEU A 36 -9.51 -5.97 -6.15
CA LEU A 36 -8.77 -4.87 -6.79
C LEU A 36 -8.96 -4.83 -8.31
N GLN A 37 -9.06 -5.98 -9.00
CA GLN A 37 -9.43 -6.00 -10.42
C GLN A 37 -10.84 -5.46 -10.66
N SER A 38 -11.81 -5.82 -9.82
CA SER A 38 -13.17 -5.28 -9.94
C SER A 38 -13.22 -3.77 -9.74
N TRP A 39 -12.32 -3.24 -8.90
CA TRP A 39 -12.18 -1.80 -8.67
C TRP A 39 -11.48 -1.09 -9.83
N ALA A 40 -10.47 -1.73 -10.44
CA ALA A 40 -9.85 -1.24 -11.66
C ALA A 40 -10.82 -1.19 -12.85
N GLN A 41 -11.84 -2.05 -12.85
CA GLN A 41 -12.94 -2.02 -13.81
C GLN A 41 -14.02 -0.99 -13.44
N CYS A 42 -14.06 -0.52 -12.20
CA CYS A 42 -14.91 0.58 -11.79
C CYS A 42 -14.28 1.92 -12.20
N SER A 43 -15.14 2.92 -12.43
CA SER A 43 -14.82 4.23 -13.03
C SER A 43 -13.41 4.78 -12.72
N PRO A 44 -12.66 5.31 -13.70
CA PRO A 44 -11.31 5.85 -13.49
C PRO A 44 -11.24 6.97 -12.44
N CYS A 45 -12.33 7.72 -12.26
CA CYS A 45 -12.43 8.74 -11.21
C CYS A 45 -12.33 8.16 -9.79
N ALA A 46 -12.80 6.91 -9.61
CA ALA A 46 -12.70 6.23 -8.32
C ALA A 46 -11.25 5.81 -8.02
N LEU A 47 -10.50 5.40 -9.04
CA LEU A 47 -9.09 5.06 -8.91
C LEU A 47 -8.22 6.28 -8.55
N ALA A 48 -8.49 7.43 -9.17
CA ALA A 48 -7.78 8.67 -8.86
C ALA A 48 -8.03 9.12 -7.40
N LYS A 49 -9.28 9.07 -6.94
CA LYS A 49 -9.62 9.38 -5.54
C LYS A 49 -9.03 8.37 -4.56
N PHE A 50 -9.04 7.08 -4.91
CA PHE A 50 -8.38 6.04 -4.11
C PHE A 50 -6.88 6.33 -3.96
N ALA A 51 -6.20 6.65 -5.05
CA ALA A 51 -4.78 7.01 -5.03
C ALA A 51 -4.53 8.21 -4.12
N GLN A 52 -5.35 9.24 -4.21
CA GLN A 52 -5.26 10.42 -3.34
C GLN A 52 -5.40 10.06 -1.86
N VAL A 53 -6.45 9.31 -1.48
CA VAL A 53 -6.72 8.93 -0.08
C VAL A 53 -5.56 8.11 0.49
N VAL A 54 -5.13 7.08 -0.22
CA VAL A 54 -4.09 6.18 0.27
C VAL A 54 -2.73 6.87 0.35
N VAL A 55 -2.41 7.75 -0.60
CA VAL A 55 -1.15 8.51 -0.56
C VAL A 55 -1.15 9.55 0.55
N ASN A 56 -2.27 10.22 0.82
CA ASN A 56 -2.38 11.16 1.93
C ASN A 56 -2.32 10.43 3.29
N ALA A 57 -2.78 9.18 3.36
CA ALA A 57 -2.73 8.37 4.57
C ALA A 57 -1.33 7.84 4.91
N LEU A 58 -0.37 7.82 3.97
CA LEU A 58 1.00 7.32 4.21
C LEU A 58 1.73 7.99 5.38
N GLU A 59 1.46 9.27 5.62
CA GLU A 59 2.12 10.03 6.68
C GLU A 59 1.59 9.70 8.08
N TYR A 60 0.36 9.15 8.15
CA TYR A 60 -0.38 9.02 9.41
C TYR A 60 -0.80 7.57 9.73
N ASP A 61 -0.81 6.68 8.74
CA ASP A 61 -1.30 5.31 8.88
C ASP A 61 -0.34 4.29 8.23
N SER A 62 0.21 3.39 9.04
CA SER A 62 1.09 2.33 8.58
C SER A 62 0.39 1.30 7.68
N SER A 63 -0.93 1.20 7.77
CA SER A 63 -1.78 0.37 6.91
C SER A 63 -1.77 0.85 5.46
N ALA A 64 -1.57 2.15 5.22
CA ALA A 64 -1.52 2.73 3.88
C ALA A 64 -0.38 2.13 3.04
N ALA A 65 0.79 1.89 3.64
CA ALA A 65 1.91 1.26 2.95
C ALA A 65 1.59 -0.17 2.49
N MET A 66 0.88 -0.95 3.32
CA MET A 66 0.44 -2.30 2.99
C MET A 66 -0.57 -2.29 1.84
N VAL A 67 -1.54 -1.37 1.91
CA VAL A 67 -2.55 -1.17 0.86
C VAL A 67 -1.88 -0.87 -0.48
N ILE A 68 -0.92 0.07 -0.51
CA ILE A 68 -0.17 0.41 -1.73
C ILE A 68 0.57 -0.80 -2.26
N GLN A 69 1.29 -1.53 -1.40
CA GLN A 69 2.07 -2.69 -1.80
C GLN A 69 1.19 -3.74 -2.50
N LYS A 70 -0.01 -3.99 -1.97
CA LYS A 70 -0.96 -4.95 -2.54
C LYS A 70 -1.62 -4.42 -3.80
N SER A 71 -2.01 -3.14 -3.81
CA SER A 71 -2.73 -2.53 -4.93
C SER A 71 -1.85 -2.29 -6.16
N CYS A 72 -0.55 -2.06 -5.98
CA CYS A 72 0.42 -1.91 -7.07
C CYS A 72 0.56 -3.15 -7.98
N ARG A 73 0.02 -4.30 -7.58
CA ARG A 73 -0.06 -5.49 -8.44
C ARG A 73 -1.01 -5.31 -9.62
N ILE A 74 -1.93 -4.34 -9.55
CA ILE A 74 -2.86 -4.02 -10.63
C ILE A 74 -2.40 -2.76 -11.35
N LEU A 75 -2.19 -2.88 -12.67
CA LEU A 75 -1.63 -1.81 -13.51
C LEU A 75 -2.41 -0.49 -13.39
N ALA A 76 -3.74 -0.55 -13.54
CA ALA A 76 -4.58 0.66 -13.50
C ALA A 76 -4.50 1.42 -12.16
N ILE A 77 -4.38 0.69 -11.04
CA ILE A 77 -4.26 1.32 -9.72
C ILE A 77 -2.85 1.89 -9.53
N ARG A 78 -1.82 1.17 -9.99
CA ARG A 78 -0.44 1.65 -9.96
C ARG A 78 -0.29 2.93 -10.79
N ASP A 79 -0.87 2.96 -11.98
CA ASP A 79 -0.77 4.12 -12.87
C ASP A 79 -1.47 5.33 -12.23
N ALA A 80 -2.66 5.16 -11.62
CA ALA A 80 -3.33 6.21 -10.87
C ALA A 80 -2.53 6.73 -9.66
N LEU A 81 -1.82 5.84 -8.94
CA LEU A 81 -0.93 6.22 -7.84
C LEU A 81 0.27 7.07 -8.32
N LEU A 82 0.86 6.68 -9.45
CA LEU A 82 2.00 7.40 -10.05
C LEU A 82 1.58 8.73 -10.67
N GLU A 83 0.37 8.82 -11.24
CA GLU A 83 -0.21 10.08 -11.71
C GLU A 83 -0.42 11.07 -10.56
N TYR A 84 -0.92 10.61 -9.41
CA TYR A 84 -1.15 11.48 -8.25
C TYR A 84 0.17 11.90 -7.56
N LYS A 85 1.12 10.98 -7.39
CA LYS A 85 2.41 11.25 -6.76
C LYS A 85 3.55 10.52 -7.48
N PRO A 86 4.17 11.12 -8.52
CA PRO A 86 5.18 10.45 -9.33
C PRO A 86 6.42 10.03 -8.53
N GLY A 87 6.81 10.81 -7.50
CA GLY A 87 7.91 10.47 -6.60
C GLY A 87 7.57 9.44 -5.52
N LEU A 88 6.36 8.87 -5.52
CA LEU A 88 5.93 7.86 -4.55
C LEU A 88 6.81 6.61 -4.63
N LEU A 89 7.09 6.15 -5.85
CA LEU A 89 7.90 4.95 -6.07
C LEU A 89 9.35 5.18 -5.60
N ASP A 90 9.95 6.32 -5.95
CA ASP A 90 11.27 6.70 -5.48
C ASP A 90 11.35 6.78 -3.95
N GLY A 91 10.31 7.32 -3.32
CA GLY A 91 10.17 7.36 -1.86
C GLY A 91 10.10 5.96 -1.24
N LEU A 92 9.26 5.09 -1.77
CA LEU A 92 9.12 3.71 -1.28
C LEU A 92 10.39 2.89 -1.49
N LEU A 93 11.06 3.04 -2.63
CA LEU A 93 12.33 2.38 -2.92
C LEU A 93 13.43 2.83 -1.95
N ARG A 94 13.53 4.14 -1.69
CA ARG A 94 14.50 4.69 -0.74
C ARG A 94 14.31 4.13 0.65
N VAL A 95 13.09 4.15 1.16
CA VAL A 95 12.75 3.59 2.49
C VAL A 95 13.05 2.10 2.57
N THR A 96 12.81 1.35 1.48
CA THR A 96 13.10 -0.08 1.42
C THR A 96 14.61 -0.35 1.45
N LEU A 97 15.40 0.43 0.70
CA LEU A 97 16.85 0.34 0.70
C LEU A 97 17.44 0.67 2.07
N GLU A 98 17.00 1.76 2.71
CA GLU A 98 17.45 2.17 4.04
C GLU A 98 17.17 1.09 5.10
N LYS A 99 15.98 0.49 5.07
CA LYS A 99 15.63 -0.63 5.97
C LYS A 99 16.49 -1.86 5.72
N ASN A 100 16.74 -2.21 4.45
CA ASN A 100 17.54 -3.38 4.10
C ASN A 100 19.01 -3.21 4.53
N ILE A 101 19.61 -2.05 4.26
CA ILE A 101 20.97 -1.70 4.70
C ILE A 101 21.07 -1.77 6.23
N SER A 102 20.08 -1.25 6.95
CA SER A 102 20.03 -1.30 8.42
C SER A 102 19.96 -2.74 8.95
N GLN A 103 19.16 -3.59 8.31
CA GLN A 103 19.06 -5.01 8.68
C GLN A 103 20.37 -5.77 8.42
N VAL A 104 21.02 -5.53 7.27
CA VAL A 104 22.31 -6.14 6.93
C VAL A 104 23.38 -5.71 7.92
N ALA A 105 23.44 -4.42 8.28
CA ALA A 105 24.39 -3.90 9.26
C ALA A 105 24.17 -4.44 10.69
N CYS A 106 22.94 -4.84 11.05
CA CYS A 106 22.65 -5.52 12.32
C CYS A 106 23.21 -6.95 12.31
N ARG A 107 22.95 -7.70 11.23
CA ARG A 107 23.40 -9.10 11.08
C ARG A 107 24.93 -9.22 11.04
N ILE A 108 25.61 -8.27 10.40
CA ILE A 108 27.08 -8.23 10.36
C ILE A 108 27.66 -8.01 11.76
N ARG A 109 27.03 -7.18 12.61
CA ARG A 109 27.46 -6.98 14.00
C ARG A 109 27.26 -8.25 14.83
N GLU A 110 26.10 -8.89 14.71
CA GLU A 110 25.83 -10.15 15.41
C GLU A 110 26.84 -11.24 15.04
N GLN A 111 27.16 -11.40 13.75
CA GLN A 111 28.20 -12.36 13.32
C GLN A 111 29.60 -11.99 13.80
N ALA A 112 29.92 -10.70 13.95
CA ALA A 112 31.19 -10.26 14.49
C ALA A 112 31.30 -10.59 15.98
N ASP A 113 30.23 -10.41 16.77
CA ASP A 113 30.23 -10.73 18.20
C ASP A 113 30.26 -12.25 18.47
N GLU A 114 29.63 -13.06 17.61
CA GLU A 114 29.70 -14.53 17.69
C GLU A 114 31.07 -15.11 17.31
N SER A 115 31.91 -14.37 16.60
CA SER A 115 33.25 -14.81 16.16
C SER A 115 34.34 -14.60 17.22
N PHE A 116 34.04 -13.93 18.32
CA PHE A 116 34.98 -13.62 19.43
C PHE A 116 34.67 -14.38 20.72
N THR A 117 33.77 -15.36 20.69
CA THR A 117 33.47 -16.26 21.84
C THR A 117 33.94 -17.67 21.53
#